data_AF-A0A0L0UMT4-F1
#
_entry.id   AF-A0A0L0UMT4-F1
#
_cell.length_a   1.000
_cell.length_b   1.000
_cell.length_c   1.000
_cell.angle_alpha   90.00
_cell.angle_beta   90.00
_cell.angle_gamma   90.00
#
_symmetry.space_group_name_H-M   'P 1'
#
loop_
_entity.id
_entity.type
_entity.pdbx_description
1 polymer ?
#
loop_
_entity_poly.entity_id
_entity_poly.type
_entity_poly.pdbx_seq_one_letter_code
_entity_poly.pdbx_strand_id
1 'polypeptide(L)'
;MSHVASQQPANRARCHQRLALLTFDINNVENFITEVHAIITRMHEVGIVLPTDLVGYNLVAKLPLSMSNLYQHITHSGRPMSVDLVLEHLQTFADDRRLVITAAPVQTTSQVALLAEPSKNVREVFIICCLLTLKVDAIIFILILDQTIKELLQINARKM
;
A
#
# COMPACT_ATOMS: atom_id res chain seq x y z
N MET A 1 -12.26 3.22 -28.83
CA MET A 1 -12.28 1.76 -28.59
C MET A 1 -12.15 1.50 -27.10
N SER A 2 -13.22 1.04 -26.44
CA SER A 2 -13.16 0.61 -25.04
C SER A 2 -12.75 -0.87 -25.00
N HIS A 3 -11.45 -1.14 -24.92
CA HIS A 3 -10.96 -2.48 -24.64
C HIS A 3 -11.15 -2.74 -23.14
N VAL A 4 -12.38 -3.10 -22.74
CA VAL A 4 -12.70 -3.48 -21.36
C VAL A 4 -11.91 -4.74 -21.04
N ALA A 5 -11.09 -4.70 -19.99
CA ALA A 5 -10.37 -5.88 -19.55
C ALA A 5 -11.35 -6.99 -19.14
N SER A 6 -11.03 -8.25 -19.48
CA SER A 6 -11.90 -9.39 -19.16
C SER A 6 -12.18 -9.43 -17.65
N GLN A 7 -13.46 -9.44 -17.27
CA GLN A 7 -13.89 -9.55 -15.87
C GLN A 7 -13.91 -10.99 -15.35
N GLN A 8 -13.35 -11.94 -16.12
CA GLN A 8 -13.27 -13.33 -15.71
C GLN A 8 -12.53 -13.48 -14.36
N PRO A 9 -12.97 -14.40 -13.49
CA PRO A 9 -12.37 -14.60 -12.17
C PRO A 9 -10.85 -14.81 -12.20
N ALA A 10 -10.34 -15.54 -13.18
CA ALA A 10 -8.90 -15.77 -13.35
C ALA A 10 -8.12 -14.47 -13.62
N ASN A 11 -8.66 -13.57 -14.44
CA ASN A 11 -8.02 -12.28 -14.73
C ASN A 11 -8.07 -11.35 -13.51
N ARG A 12 -9.20 -11.32 -12.81
CA ARG A 12 -9.37 -10.58 -11.56
C ARG A 12 -8.37 -11.05 -10.50
N ALA A 13 -8.23 -12.36 -10.30
CA ALA A 13 -7.25 -12.95 -9.39
C ALA A 13 -5.81 -12.56 -9.76
N ARG A 14 -5.47 -12.59 -11.06
CA ARG A 14 -4.14 -12.18 -11.54
C ARG A 14 -3.85 -10.70 -11.27
N CYS A 15 -4.81 -9.81 -11.50
CA CYS A 15 -4.67 -8.38 -11.18
C CYS A 15 -4.50 -8.16 -9.68
N HIS A 16 -5.28 -8.85 -8.84
CA HIS A 16 -5.11 -8.79 -7.39
C HIS A 16 -3.73 -9.32 -6.94
N GLN A 17 -3.29 -10.44 -7.51
CA GLN A 17 -1.99 -11.03 -7.18
C GLN A 17 -0.82 -10.09 -7.53
N ARG A 18 -0.99 -9.21 -8.52
CA ARG A 18 -0.02 -8.16 -8.83
C ARG A 18 0.16 -7.18 -7.66
N LEU A 19 -0.93 -6.79 -6.97
CA LEU A 19 -0.86 -5.97 -5.75
C LEU A 19 -0.22 -6.74 -4.60
N ALA A 20 -0.60 -8.00 -4.41
CA ALA A 20 -0.11 -8.83 -3.31
C ALA A 20 1.41 -9.09 -3.40
N LEU A 21 1.92 -9.31 -4.61
CA LEU A 21 3.34 -9.56 -4.88
C LEU A 21 4.17 -8.28 -5.07
N LEU A 22 3.55 -7.10 -4.99
CA LEU A 22 4.27 -5.85 -5.10
C LEU A 22 5.26 -5.72 -3.92
N THR A 23 6.53 -5.52 -4.26
CA THR A 23 7.62 -5.34 -3.29
C THR A 23 8.08 -3.90 -3.30
N PHE A 24 8.32 -3.34 -2.11
CA PHE A 24 8.91 -2.02 -1.98
C PHE A 24 10.43 -2.07 -2.12
N ASP A 25 10.99 -1.21 -2.97
CA ASP A 25 12.43 -0.97 -3.07
C ASP A 25 12.74 0.48 -2.70
N ILE A 26 13.54 0.66 -1.65
CA ILE A 26 13.95 1.98 -1.15
C ILE A 26 14.81 2.75 -2.16
N ASN A 27 15.45 2.08 -3.12
CA ASN A 27 16.25 2.73 -4.15
C ASN A 27 15.40 3.21 -5.33
N ASN A 28 14.16 2.74 -5.45
CA ASN A 28 13.29 3.04 -6.58
C ASN A 28 11.84 3.29 -6.15
N VAL A 29 11.68 4.30 -5.29
CA VAL A 29 10.38 4.71 -4.74
C VAL A 29 9.42 5.20 -5.83
N GLU A 30 9.92 5.92 -6.84
CA GLU A 30 9.09 6.41 -7.97
C GLU A 30 8.49 5.28 -8.80
N ASN A 31 9.26 4.21 -9.06
CA ASN A 31 8.73 3.04 -9.76
C ASN A 31 7.67 2.32 -8.91
N PHE A 32 7.86 2.26 -7.60
CA PHE A 32 6.84 1.71 -6.71
C PHE A 32 5.53 2.51 -6.79
N ILE A 33 5.59 3.85 -6.69
CA ILE A 33 4.41 4.72 -6.83
C ILE A 33 3.72 4.50 -8.19
N THR A 34 4.50 4.43 -9.26
CA THR A 34 3.99 4.21 -10.63
C THR A 34 3.28 2.86 -10.77
N GLU A 35 3.88 1.77 -10.26
CA GLU A 35 3.28 0.44 -10.29
C GLU A 35 1.99 0.40 -9.45
N VAL A 36 1.93 1.08 -8.30
CA VAL A 36 0.71 1.16 -7.48
C VAL A 36 -0.43 1.79 -8.28
N HIS A 37 -0.21 2.95 -8.92
CA HIS A 37 -1.23 3.58 -9.76
C HIS A 37 -1.67 2.69 -10.92
N ALA A 38 -0.73 2.01 -11.58
CA ALA A 38 -1.03 1.10 -12.69
C ALA A 38 -1.83 -0.13 -12.23
N ILE A 39 -1.56 -0.63 -11.02
CA ILE A 39 -2.28 -1.77 -10.44
C ILE A 39 -3.70 -1.36 -10.06
N ILE A 40 -3.88 -0.24 -9.35
CA ILE A 40 -5.21 0.26 -8.95
C ILE A 40 -6.08 0.51 -10.17
N THR A 41 -5.53 1.16 -11.20
CA THR A 41 -6.23 1.40 -12.47
C THR A 41 -6.67 0.08 -13.11
N ARG A 42 -5.78 -0.90 -13.23
CA ARG A 42 -6.12 -2.22 -13.79
C ARG A 42 -7.12 -2.99 -12.93
N MET A 43 -7.05 -2.87 -11.61
CA MET A 43 -8.02 -3.49 -10.70
C MET A 43 -9.41 -2.90 -10.92
N HIS A 44 -9.52 -1.59 -11.08
CA HIS A 44 -10.77 -0.92 -11.42
C HIS A 44 -11.31 -1.38 -12.79
N GLU A 45 -10.46 -1.50 -13.82
CA GLU A 45 -10.84 -1.98 -15.15
C GLU A 45 -11.43 -3.40 -15.14
N VAL A 46 -10.92 -4.29 -14.28
CA VAL A 46 -11.44 -5.67 -14.13
C VAL A 46 -12.59 -5.78 -13.11
N GLY A 47 -13.10 -4.65 -12.61
CA GLY A 47 -14.23 -4.63 -11.66
C GLY A 47 -13.86 -5.06 -10.24
N ILE A 48 -12.60 -4.86 -9.81
CA ILE A 48 -12.20 -4.94 -8.41
C ILE A 48 -12.13 -3.51 -7.87
N VAL A 49 -13.14 -3.14 -7.09
CA VAL A 49 -13.18 -1.84 -6.39
C VAL A 49 -12.88 -2.10 -4.92
N LEU A 50 -11.74 -1.59 -4.45
CA LEU A 50 -11.35 -1.66 -3.05
C LEU A 50 -11.50 -0.28 -2.41
N PRO A 51 -11.93 -0.22 -1.13
CA PRO A 51 -11.86 1.01 -0.34
C PRO A 51 -10.44 1.59 -0.30
N THR A 52 -10.33 2.91 -0.41
CA THR A 52 -9.04 3.62 -0.51
C THR A 52 -8.21 3.48 0.76
N ASP A 53 -8.86 3.38 1.92
CA ASP A 53 -8.24 3.11 3.22
C ASP A 53 -7.63 1.71 3.26
N LEU A 54 -8.35 0.69 2.77
CA LEU A 54 -7.87 -0.68 2.71
C LEU A 54 -6.63 -0.82 1.84
N VAL A 55 -6.62 -0.15 0.68
CA VAL A 55 -5.43 -0.09 -0.18
C VAL A 55 -4.29 0.64 0.54
N GLY A 56 -4.58 1.75 1.22
CA GLY A 56 -3.59 2.48 2.03
C GLY A 56 -2.92 1.59 3.08
N TYR A 57 -3.70 0.85 3.88
CA TYR A 57 -3.15 -0.08 4.87
C TYR A 57 -2.29 -1.17 4.23
N ASN A 58 -2.70 -1.72 3.08
CA ASN A 58 -1.92 -2.70 2.34
C ASN A 58 -0.55 -2.14 1.89
N LEU A 59 -0.51 -0.90 1.40
CA LEU A 59 0.73 -0.27 0.95
C LEU A 59 1.68 0.01 2.12
N VAL A 60 1.15 0.52 3.23
CA VAL A 60 1.92 0.75 4.46
C VAL A 60 2.55 -0.55 4.95
N ALA A 61 1.83 -1.67 4.87
CA ALA A 61 2.35 -3.00 5.22
C ALA A 61 3.49 -3.50 4.32
N LYS A 62 3.66 -2.98 3.10
CA LYS A 62 4.76 -3.36 2.21
C LYS A 62 6.06 -2.62 2.54
N LEU A 63 6.02 -1.58 3.35
CA LEU A 63 7.20 -0.78 3.65
C LEU A 63 8.12 -1.53 4.64
N PRO A 64 9.44 -1.42 4.49
CA PRO A 64 10.37 -2.03 5.44
C PRO A 64 10.29 -1.32 6.80
N LEU A 65 10.43 -2.10 7.89
CA LEU A 65 10.39 -1.59 9.27
C LEU A 65 11.45 -0.52 9.57
N SER A 66 12.51 -0.45 8.78
CA SER A 66 13.55 0.58 8.87
C SER A 66 13.05 2.00 8.57
N MET A 67 11.86 2.15 7.98
CA MET A 67 11.25 3.44 7.63
C MET A 67 10.27 3.95 8.69
N SER A 68 10.54 3.71 9.97
CA SER A 68 9.67 4.10 11.10
C SER A 68 9.21 5.56 11.07
N ASN A 69 10.06 6.48 10.61
CA ASN A 69 9.71 7.91 10.48
C ASN A 69 8.57 8.13 9.48
N LEU A 70 8.56 7.42 8.36
CA LEU A 70 7.51 7.51 7.34
C LEU A 70 6.18 6.96 7.89
N TYR A 71 6.23 5.84 8.61
CA TYR A 71 5.06 5.31 9.31
C TYR A 71 4.46 6.33 10.28
N GLN A 72 5.31 7.02 11.04
CA GLN A 72 4.88 8.05 11.97
C GLN A 72 4.23 9.22 11.24
N HIS A 73 4.82 9.70 10.14
CA HIS A 73 4.23 10.78 9.34
C HIS A 73 2.87 10.40 8.76
N ILE A 74 2.72 9.19 8.22
CA ILE A 74 1.45 8.72 7.68
C ILE A 74 0.38 8.65 8.78
N THR A 75 0.71 8.02 9.92
CA THR A 75 -0.24 7.79 11.03
C THR A 75 -0.59 9.05 11.83
N HIS A 76 0.33 10.02 11.92
CA HIS A 76 0.14 11.27 12.66
C HIS A 76 -0.19 12.45 11.74
N SER A 77 -0.48 12.21 10.46
CA SER A 77 -0.85 13.25 9.50
C SER A 77 -2.17 13.95 9.83
N GLY A 78 -2.98 13.39 10.73
CA GLY A 78 -4.33 13.88 11.06
C GLY A 78 -5.36 13.70 9.93
N ARG A 79 -4.95 13.12 8.79
CA ARG A 79 -5.80 12.82 7.64
C ARG A 79 -6.29 11.37 7.70
N PRO A 80 -7.49 11.06 7.17
CA PRO A 80 -7.96 9.68 7.08
C PRO A 80 -6.99 8.86 6.21
N MET A 81 -6.76 7.61 6.59
CA MET A 81 -5.91 6.70 5.81
C MET A 81 -6.49 6.55 4.39
N SER A 82 -5.70 6.88 3.39
CA SER A 82 -6.05 6.68 1.98
C SER A 82 -4.81 6.30 1.18
N VAL A 83 -5.02 5.67 0.03
CA VAL A 83 -3.94 5.39 -0.91
C VAL A 83 -3.19 6.65 -1.33
N ASP A 84 -3.92 7.73 -1.60
CA ASP A 84 -3.34 9.01 -2.02
C ASP A 84 -2.45 9.59 -0.92
N LEU A 85 -2.89 9.50 0.34
CA LEU A 85 -2.10 9.95 1.49
C LEU A 85 -0.76 9.19 1.57
N VAL A 86 -0.77 7.87 1.42
CA VAL A 86 0.44 7.05 1.49
C VAL A 86 1.39 7.37 0.34
N LEU A 87 0.86 7.50 -0.88
CA LEU A 87 1.64 7.82 -2.07
C LEU A 87 2.24 9.24 -2.00
N GLU A 88 1.50 10.21 -1.48
CA GLU A 88 1.97 11.58 -1.25
C GLU A 88 3.19 11.59 -0.30
N HIS A 89 3.09 10.92 0.85
CA HIS A 89 4.23 10.86 1.79
C HIS A 89 5.42 10.10 1.22
N LEU A 90 5.19 9.07 0.40
CA LEU A 90 6.27 8.37 -0.31
C LEU A 90 6.95 9.26 -1.34
N GLN A 91 6.20 10.10 -2.03
CA GLN A 91 6.73 11.08 -2.97
C GLN A 91 7.57 12.13 -2.25
N THR A 92 7.06 12.72 -1.16
CA THR A 92 7.83 13.64 -0.31
C THR A 92 9.12 13.01 0.18
N PHE A 93 9.07 11.75 0.63
CA PHE A 93 10.27 11.02 1.04
C PHE A 93 11.30 10.84 -0.09
N ALA A 94 10.85 10.56 -1.32
CA ALA A 94 11.73 10.45 -2.48
C ALA A 94 12.38 11.80 -2.83
N ASP A 95 11.60 12.88 -2.81
CA ASP A 95 12.08 14.24 -3.06
C ASP A 95 13.10 14.71 -2.03
N ASP A 96 12.82 14.52 -0.73
CA ASP A 96 13.73 14.88 0.36
C ASP A 96 15.08 14.18 0.20
N ARG A 97 15.07 12.89 -0.15
CA ARG A 97 16.30 12.13 -0.40
C ARG A 97 17.07 12.64 -1.60
N ARG A 98 16.39 13.02 -2.67
CA ARG A 98 17.03 13.60 -3.86
C ARG A 98 17.71 14.94 -3.52
N LEU A 99 17.07 15.77 -2.68
CA LEU A 99 17.64 17.03 -2.21
C LEU A 99 18.90 16.82 -1.36
N VAL A 100 18.88 15.84 -0.44
CA VAL A 100 20.05 15.48 0.36
C VAL A 100 21.22 14.97 -0.51
N ILE A 101 20.95 14.21 -1.57
CA ILE A 101 21.98 13.70 -2.49
C ILE A 101 22.56 14.82 -3.37
N THR A 102 21.75 15.80 -3.76
CA THR A 102 22.15 16.88 -4.68
C THR A 102 22.86 18.03 -3.94
N ALA A 103 22.70 18.14 -2.62
CA ALA A 103 23.46 19.07 -1.80
C ALA A 103 24.91 18.55 -1.60
N ALA A 104 25.86 19.09 -2.36
CA ALA A 104 27.28 19.02 -1.98
C ALA A 104 27.48 19.53 -0.54
N PRO A 105 28.49 19.04 0.23
CA PRO A 105 28.64 19.40 1.63
C PRO A 105 29.12 20.85 1.74
N VAL A 106 28.19 21.80 1.75
CA VAL A 106 28.47 23.14 2.25
C VAL A 106 28.44 23.04 3.77
N GLN A 107 29.63 22.98 4.35
CA GLN A 107 29.82 23.18 5.78
C GLN A 107 29.28 24.56 6.16
N THR A 108 28.12 24.61 6.78
CA THR A 108 27.78 25.69 7.70
C THR A 108 26.92 25.12 8.82
N THR A 109 27.56 25.08 9.99
CA THR A 109 27.01 24.76 11.30
C THR A 109 25.61 25.35 11.52
N SER A 110 24.65 24.48 11.76
CA SER A 110 23.52 24.72 12.67
C SER A 110 23.09 23.36 13.22
N GLN A 111 23.74 22.96 14.31
CA GLN A 111 23.23 21.89 15.15
C GLN A 111 21.95 22.39 15.80
N VAL A 112 20.81 21.84 15.39
CA VAL A 112 19.62 21.80 16.24
C VAL A 112 19.38 20.33 16.54
N ALA A 113 20.01 19.86 17.60
CA ALA A 113 19.68 18.57 18.21
C ALA A 113 18.30 18.72 18.86
N LEU A 114 17.26 18.27 18.17
CA LEU A 114 15.96 18.02 18.80
C LEU A 114 16.08 16.66 19.49
N LEU A 115 16.32 16.70 20.81
CA LEU A 115 16.31 15.53 21.67
C LEU A 115 14.90 14.93 21.63
N ALA A 116 14.72 13.89 20.82
CA ALA A 116 13.54 13.05 20.88
C ALA A 116 13.61 12.24 22.18
N GLU A 117 12.79 12.61 23.15
CA GLU A 117 12.57 11.78 24.34
C GLU A 117 12.01 10.41 23.90
N PRO A 118 12.54 9.27 24.41
CA PRO A 118 12.03 7.95 24.05
C PRO A 118 10.65 7.74 24.67
N SER A 119 9.60 8.02 23.89
CA SER A 119 8.22 7.69 24.25
C SER A 119 8.04 6.18 24.35
N LYS A 120 7.56 5.71 25.51
CA LYS A 120 7.49 4.29 25.92
C LYS A 120 6.39 3.46 25.22
N ASN A 121 5.87 3.91 24.08
CA ASN A 121 4.69 3.31 23.45
C ASN A 121 5.00 2.44 22.21
N VAL A 122 6.29 2.19 21.94
CA VAL A 122 6.75 1.47 20.73
C VAL A 122 6.25 0.02 20.65
N ARG A 123 5.88 -0.61 21.77
CA ARG A 123 5.45 -2.02 21.80
C ARG A 123 3.99 -2.25 21.43
N GLU A 124 3.09 -1.32 21.75
CA GLU A 124 1.65 -1.49 21.42
C GLU A 124 1.35 -1.16 19.96
N VAL A 125 1.99 -0.12 19.40
CA VAL A 125 1.86 0.21 17.97
C VAL A 125 2.39 -0.94 17.10
N PHE A 126 3.44 -1.62 17.55
CA PHE A 126 4.01 -2.80 16.88
C PHE A 126 3.04 -3.98 16.82
N ILE A 127 2.31 -4.26 17.92
CA ILE A 127 1.33 -5.35 17.98
C ILE A 127 0.08 -5.03 17.16
N ILE A 128 -0.40 -3.77 17.20
CA ILE A 128 -1.57 -3.35 16.42
C ILE A 128 -1.27 -3.42 14.91
N CYS A 129 -0.07 -3.01 14.48
CA CYS A 129 0.34 -3.09 13.07
C CYS A 129 0.47 -4.54 12.56
N CYS A 130 1.06 -5.44 13.36
CA CYS A 130 1.17 -6.88 13.03
C CYS A 130 -0.19 -7.62 13.03
N LEU A 131 -1.11 -7.26 13.93
CA LEU A 131 -2.43 -7.90 13.99
C LEU A 131 -3.38 -7.43 12.89
N LEU A 132 -3.26 -6.16 12.45
CA LEU A 132 -4.03 -5.63 11.33
C LEU A 132 -3.59 -6.23 9.99
N THR A 133 -2.29 -6.39 9.77
CA THR A 133 -1.75 -7.01 8.54
C THR A 133 -2.23 -8.45 8.37
N LEU A 134 -2.18 -9.27 9.43
CA LEU A 134 -2.68 -10.65 9.36
C LEU A 134 -4.20 -10.76 9.16
N LYS A 135 -4.98 -9.80 9.69
CA LYS A 135 -6.46 -9.79 9.56
C LYS A 135 -6.89 -9.42 8.14
N VAL A 136 -6.20 -8.47 7.50
CA VAL A 136 -6.57 -7.92 6.20
C VAL A 136 -6.36 -8.95 5.08
N ASP A 137 -5.23 -9.68 5.09
CA ASP A 137 -4.98 -10.77 4.13
C ASP A 137 -6.07 -11.86 4.20
N ALA A 138 -6.50 -12.23 5.41
CA ALA A 138 -7.55 -13.23 5.59
C ALA A 138 -8.92 -12.76 5.10
N ILE A 139 -9.31 -11.51 5.36
CA ILE A 139 -10.59 -10.95 4.92
C ILE A 139 -10.67 -10.84 3.40
N ILE A 140 -9.58 -10.40 2.76
CA ILE A 140 -9.51 -10.31 1.30
C ILE A 140 -9.57 -11.70 0.67
N PHE A 141 -8.87 -12.69 1.24
CA PHE A 141 -8.95 -14.07 0.78
C PHE A 141 -10.36 -14.64 0.89
N ILE A 142 -11.08 -14.35 2.00
CA ILE A 142 -12.48 -14.77 2.20
C ILE A 142 -13.42 -14.10 1.19
N LEU A 143 -13.30 -12.79 0.93
CA LEU A 143 -14.14 -12.08 -0.03
C LEU A 143 -13.92 -12.60 -1.47
N ILE A 144 -12.68 -12.94 -1.82
CA ILE A 144 -12.35 -13.54 -3.12
C ILE A 144 -12.89 -14.98 -3.19
N LEU A 145 -12.77 -15.77 -2.12
CA LEU A 145 -13.32 -17.14 -2.07
C LEU A 145 -14.85 -17.14 -2.19
N ASP A 146 -15.53 -16.25 -1.47
CA ASP A 146 -16.99 -16.12 -1.47
C ASP A 146 -17.51 -15.77 -2.87
N GLN A 147 -16.84 -14.84 -3.56
CA GLN A 147 -17.17 -14.50 -4.95
C GLN A 147 -16.92 -15.69 -5.90
N THR A 148 -15.85 -16.46 -5.68
CA THR A 148 -15.52 -17.63 -6.51
C THR A 148 -16.52 -18.78 -6.30
N ILE A 149 -16.98 -18.99 -5.07
CA ILE A 149 -18.00 -20.00 -4.74
C ILE A 149 -19.36 -19.63 -5.36
N LYS A 150 -19.75 -18.35 -5.31
CA LYS A 150 -20.98 -17.86 -5.96
C LYS A 150 -20.97 -18.08 -7.47
N GLU A 151 -19.84 -17.83 -8.14
CA GLU A 151 -19.68 -18.09 -9.57
C GLU A 151 -19.79 -19.59 -9.91
N LEU A 152 -19.16 -20.46 -9.10
CA LEU A 152 -19.26 -21.93 -9.31
C LEU A 152 -20.68 -22.46 -9.10
N LEU A 153 -21.43 -21.93 -8.14
CA LEU A 153 -22.84 -22.26 -7.93
C LEU A 153 -23.73 -21.83 -9.11
N GLN A 154 -23.49 -20.64 -9.67
CA GLN A 154 -24.23 -20.15 -10.85
C GLN A 154 -23.91 -20.96 -12.12
N ILE A 155 -22.67 -21.41 -12.29
CA ILE A 155 -22.27 -22.27 -13.42
C ILE A 155 -22.92 -23.65 -13.33
N ASN A 156 -23.05 -24.21 -12.13
CA ASN A 156 -23.70 -25.52 -11.93
C ASN A 156 -25.23 -25.43 -12.12
N ALA A 157 -25.85 -24.32 -11.72
CA ALA A 157 -27.28 -24.07 -11.91
C ALA A 157 -27.69 -23.83 -13.38
N ARG A 158 -26.76 -23.45 -14.28
CA ARG A 158 -27.02 -23.33 -15.72
C ARG A 158 -26.80 -24.62 -16.52
N LYS A 159 -26.25 -25.67 -15.88
CA LYS A 159 -25.99 -26.98 -16.52
C LYS A 159 -27.06 -28.03 -16.21
N MET A 160 -28.05 -27.71 -15.37
CA MET A 160 -29.28 -28.48 -15.16
C MET A 160 -30.44 -27.81 -15.89
#